data_AF-A0A945YX53-F1
#
_entry.id   AF-A0A945YX53-F1
#
_cell.length_a   1.000
_cell.length_b   1.000
_cell.length_c   1.000
_cell.angle_alpha   90.00
_cell.angle_beta   90.00
_cell.angle_gamma   90.00
#
_symmetry.space_group_name_H-M   'P 1'
#
loop_
_entity.id
_entity.type
_entity.pdbx_description
1 polymer ?
#
loop_
_entity_poly.entity_id
_entity_poly.type
_entity_poly.pdbx_seq_one_letter_code
_entity_poly.pdbx_strand_id
1 'polypeptide(L)'
;MKEDEVVKILIDDIEVEGIVTHRSSGDYGVIIIKPFCNLSGGCHIPYFARGLYNYEGEYGDASIKATLEALYTMGKFLDIEMKNLKEKIKYYNDSVTKLSSKMMGEQEFNIKRIALKKRLRDGEIDNKEYQKAFTPLRKEYEELDSKIHAQRRAFFEENFPMVVPISTDEHVMDIIEGKIRITNSCS
;
A
#
# COMPACT_ATOMS: atom_id res chain seq x y z
N MET A 1 -36.42 1.73 -16.39
CA MET A 1 -35.22 1.76 -15.53
C MET A 1 -35.70 2.07 -14.13
N LYS A 2 -35.42 1.23 -13.13
CA LYS A 2 -35.66 1.63 -11.73
C LYS A 2 -34.63 2.72 -11.42
N GLU A 3 -35.07 3.83 -10.84
CA GLU A 3 -34.16 4.83 -10.29
C GLU A 3 -33.33 4.17 -9.19
N ASP A 4 -32.03 4.42 -9.19
CA ASP A 4 -31.13 3.91 -8.16
C ASP A 4 -31.55 4.53 -6.81
N GLU A 5 -31.80 3.69 -5.81
CA GLU A 5 -32.17 4.12 -4.46
C GLU A 5 -30.94 4.73 -3.78
N VAL A 6 -30.92 6.06 -3.69
CA VAL A 6 -29.85 6.82 -3.03
C VAL A 6 -30.16 6.98 -1.55
N VAL A 7 -29.20 6.59 -0.72
CA VAL A 7 -29.27 6.75 0.74
C VAL A 7 -28.26 7.78 1.18
N LYS A 8 -28.72 8.71 2.03
CA LYS A 8 -27.90 9.78 2.59
C LYS A 8 -27.92 9.75 4.10
N ILE A 9 -26.76 9.89 4.72
CA ILE A 9 -26.58 10.04 6.17
C ILE A 9 -25.58 11.17 6.44
N LEU A 10 -25.66 11.75 7.64
CA LEU A 10 -24.74 12.79 8.09
C LEU A 10 -23.92 12.22 9.26
N ILE A 11 -22.59 12.19 9.12
CA ILE A 11 -21.66 11.70 10.15
C ILE A 11 -20.60 12.76 10.36
N ASP A 12 -20.41 13.26 11.58
CA ASP A 12 -19.44 14.33 11.90
C ASP A 12 -19.56 15.55 10.95
N ASP A 13 -20.79 16.00 10.64
CA ASP A 13 -21.11 17.06 9.67
C ASP A 13 -20.67 16.77 8.21
N ILE A 14 -20.30 15.54 7.89
CA ILE A 14 -19.97 15.09 6.54
C ILE A 14 -21.16 14.34 5.94
N GLU A 15 -21.61 14.81 4.77
CA GLU A 15 -22.64 14.12 3.99
C GLU A 15 -22.03 12.86 3.37
N VAL A 16 -22.58 11.71 3.77
CA VAL A 16 -22.23 10.40 3.24
C VAL A 16 -23.37 9.93 2.35
N GLU A 17 -23.05 9.64 1.10
CA GLU A 17 -24.00 9.17 0.10
C GLU A 17 -23.64 7.76 -0.34
N GLY A 18 -24.65 6.91 -0.46
CA GLY A 18 -24.53 5.57 -1.01
C GLY A 18 -25.66 5.23 -1.96
N ILE A 19 -25.45 4.22 -2.79
CA ILE A 19 -26.44 3.66 -3.72
C ILE A 19 -26.75 2.23 -3.29
N VAL A 20 -28.03 1.92 -3.10
CA VAL A 20 -28.51 0.56 -2.89
C VAL A 20 -28.48 -0.18 -4.22
N THR A 21 -27.64 -1.21 -4.33
CA THR A 21 -27.46 -1.97 -5.58
C THR A 21 -28.57 -3.00 -5.80
N HIS A 22 -29.09 -3.55 -4.72
CA HIS A 22 -30.25 -4.43 -4.70
C HIS A 22 -30.84 -4.45 -3.30
N ARG A 23 -32.14 -4.70 -3.22
CA ARG A 23 -32.89 -4.85 -1.98
C ARG A 23 -34.02 -5.85 -2.20
N SER A 24 -34.15 -6.79 -1.28
CA SER A 24 -35.18 -7.82 -1.24
C SER A 24 -35.52 -8.12 0.21
N SER A 25 -36.48 -9.02 0.46
CA SER A 25 -36.84 -9.35 1.84
C SER A 25 -35.73 -10.02 2.66
N GLY A 26 -34.81 -10.73 1.99
CA GLY A 26 -33.72 -11.47 2.62
C GLY A 26 -32.34 -10.87 2.41
N ASP A 27 -32.18 -9.92 1.49
CA ASP A 27 -30.85 -9.45 1.05
C ASP A 27 -30.85 -7.98 0.69
N TYR A 28 -29.74 -7.29 0.96
CA TYR A 28 -29.44 -5.99 0.35
C TYR A 28 -27.95 -5.83 0.07
N GLY A 29 -27.64 -4.90 -0.83
CA GLY A 29 -26.28 -4.40 -1.06
C GLY A 29 -26.27 -2.88 -1.19
N VAL A 30 -25.20 -2.24 -0.72
CA VAL A 30 -24.98 -0.80 -0.78
C VAL A 30 -23.53 -0.49 -1.15
N ILE A 31 -23.32 0.54 -1.97
CA ILE A 31 -22.01 1.06 -2.34
C ILE A 31 -21.92 2.51 -1.86
N ILE A 32 -20.81 2.89 -1.22
CA ILE A 32 -20.54 4.31 -0.90
C ILE A 32 -20.07 5.04 -2.16
N ILE A 33 -20.62 6.23 -2.39
CA ILE A 33 -20.24 7.12 -3.51
C ILE A 33 -19.66 8.46 -3.03
N LYS A 34 -19.95 8.86 -1.79
CA LYS A 34 -19.32 10.03 -1.14
C LYS A 34 -19.12 9.80 0.36
N PRO A 35 -18.03 10.32 0.96
CA PRO A 35 -16.88 10.95 0.30
C PRO A 35 -15.89 9.94 -0.30
N PHE A 36 -16.09 8.65 -0.03
CA PHE A 36 -15.24 7.57 -0.53
C PHE A 36 -15.91 6.85 -1.71
N CYS A 37 -15.13 6.06 -2.44
CA CYS A 37 -15.60 5.20 -3.53
C CYS A 37 -15.02 3.79 -3.38
N ASN A 38 -15.51 2.84 -4.18
CA ASN A 38 -15.04 1.44 -4.23
C ASN A 38 -15.19 0.63 -2.93
N LEU A 39 -16.01 1.10 -1.97
CA LEU A 39 -16.38 0.32 -0.81
C LEU A 39 -17.84 -0.11 -0.95
N SER A 40 -18.08 -1.40 -0.76
CA SER A 40 -19.41 -1.99 -0.85
C SER A 40 -19.65 -2.93 0.32
N GLY A 41 -20.90 -3.05 0.72
CA GLY A 41 -21.34 -3.91 1.79
C GLY A 41 -22.74 -4.43 1.51
N GLY A 42 -23.17 -5.36 2.33
CA GLY A 42 -24.48 -5.97 2.21
C GLY A 42 -24.67 -7.01 3.30
N CYS A 43 -25.89 -7.49 3.42
CA CYS A 43 -26.21 -8.52 4.40
C CYS A 43 -27.30 -9.44 3.88
N HIS A 44 -27.23 -10.69 4.33
CA HIS A 44 -28.19 -11.75 4.04
C HIS A 44 -28.86 -12.19 5.34
N ILE A 45 -30.19 -12.28 5.35
CA ILE A 45 -30.98 -12.91 6.39
C ILE A 45 -31.10 -14.40 6.06
N PRO A 46 -30.48 -15.29 6.86
CA PRO A 46 -30.62 -16.72 6.69
C PRO A 46 -32.09 -17.14 6.78
N TYR A 47 -32.45 -18.19 6.03
CA TYR A 47 -33.84 -18.65 5.89
C TYR A 47 -34.62 -18.74 7.22
N PHE A 48 -34.02 -19.32 8.25
CA PHE A 48 -34.66 -19.52 9.56
C PHE A 48 -34.98 -18.22 10.33
N ALA A 49 -34.37 -17.09 9.95
CA ALA A 49 -34.58 -15.78 10.59
C ALA A 49 -35.54 -14.88 9.81
N ARG A 50 -35.98 -15.29 8.61
CA ARG A 50 -36.85 -14.48 7.71
C ARG A 50 -38.27 -14.26 8.22
N GLY A 51 -38.72 -15.03 9.20
CA GLY A 51 -40.00 -14.80 9.88
C GLY A 51 -39.96 -13.64 10.88
N LEU A 52 -38.76 -13.21 11.29
CA LEU A 52 -38.54 -12.17 12.30
C LEU A 52 -37.99 -10.87 11.68
N TYR A 53 -37.20 -10.98 10.62
CA TYR A 53 -36.54 -9.86 9.98
C TYR A 53 -36.87 -9.81 8.48
N ASN A 54 -37.01 -8.59 7.98
CA ASN A 54 -37.24 -8.31 6.57
C ASN A 54 -36.59 -6.96 6.21
N TYR A 55 -35.81 -6.91 5.13
CA TYR A 55 -35.19 -5.66 4.67
C TYR A 55 -36.12 -4.77 3.84
N GLU A 56 -37.37 -5.12 3.52
CA GLU A 56 -38.29 -4.26 2.76
C GLU A 56 -38.93 -3.12 3.58
N GLY A 57 -38.69 -3.07 4.90
CA GLY A 57 -39.23 -2.03 5.78
C GLY A 57 -38.17 -1.28 6.59
N GLU A 58 -38.59 -0.68 7.71
CA GLU A 58 -37.74 0.14 8.58
C GLU A 58 -36.47 -0.58 9.06
N TYR A 59 -36.56 -1.88 9.31
CA TYR A 59 -35.39 -2.71 9.65
C TYR A 59 -34.32 -2.69 8.54
N GLY A 60 -34.74 -2.73 7.28
CA GLY A 60 -33.84 -2.58 6.13
C GLY A 60 -33.27 -1.18 5.99
N ASP A 61 -34.09 -0.14 6.18
CA ASP A 61 -33.60 1.24 6.13
C ASP A 61 -32.52 1.49 7.19
N ALA A 62 -32.75 1.01 8.41
CA ALA A 62 -31.79 1.07 9.50
C ALA A 62 -30.52 0.25 9.19
N SER A 63 -30.67 -0.96 8.65
CA SER A 63 -29.54 -1.83 8.31
C SER A 63 -28.67 -1.23 7.22
N ILE A 64 -29.26 -0.69 6.16
CA ILE A 64 -28.54 -0.04 5.05
C ILE A 64 -27.77 1.19 5.54
N LYS A 65 -28.40 2.04 6.37
CA LYS A 65 -27.73 3.20 6.97
C LYS A 65 -26.55 2.79 7.86
N ALA A 66 -26.72 1.76 8.69
CA ALA A 66 -25.66 1.24 9.54
C ALA A 66 -24.50 0.66 8.72
N THR A 67 -24.78 -0.04 7.62
CA THR A 67 -23.73 -0.51 6.70
C THR A 67 -23.03 0.66 6.02
N LEU A 68 -23.74 1.69 5.58
CA LEU A 68 -23.14 2.88 4.98
C LEU A 68 -22.22 3.62 5.96
N GLU A 69 -22.60 3.71 7.24
CA GLU A 69 -21.77 4.24 8.32
C GLU A 69 -20.50 3.40 8.55
N ALA A 70 -20.63 2.07 8.52
CA ALA A 70 -19.48 1.16 8.63
C ALA A 70 -18.51 1.32 7.45
N LEU A 71 -19.04 1.45 6.22
CA LEU A 71 -18.23 1.71 5.02
C LEU A 71 -17.49 3.05 5.11
N TYR A 72 -18.16 4.11 5.59
CA TYR A 72 -17.53 5.40 5.83
C TYR A 72 -16.40 5.30 6.87
N THR A 73 -16.65 4.62 7.99
CA THR A 73 -15.65 4.42 9.05
C THR A 73 -14.43 3.66 8.53
N MET A 74 -14.65 2.62 7.72
CA MET A 74 -13.59 1.88 7.05
C MET A 74 -12.80 2.77 6.08
N GLY A 75 -13.48 3.58 5.25
CA GLY A 75 -12.84 4.52 4.34
C GLY A 75 -11.97 5.56 5.06
N LYS A 76 -12.47 6.12 6.17
CA LYS A 76 -11.74 7.07 7.02
C LYS A 76 -10.48 6.44 7.61
N PHE A 77 -10.59 5.21 8.11
CA PHE A 77 -9.44 4.46 8.61
C PHE A 77 -8.40 4.23 7.52
N LEU A 78 -8.81 3.75 6.34
CA LEU A 78 -7.91 3.49 5.22
C LEU A 78 -7.21 4.76 4.73
N ASP A 79 -7.89 5.90 4.69
CA ASP A 79 -7.29 7.19 4.30
C ASP A 79 -6.21 7.65 5.32
N ILE A 80 -6.48 7.48 6.62
CA ILE A 80 -5.51 7.78 7.68
C ILE A 80 -4.28 6.87 7.57
N GLU A 81 -4.49 5.56 7.48
CA GLU A 81 -3.39 4.60 7.36
C GLU A 81 -2.56 4.83 6.10
N MET A 82 -3.20 5.17 4.97
CA MET A 82 -2.49 5.52 3.74
C MET A 82 -1.63 6.78 3.90
N LYS A 83 -2.10 7.80 4.63
CA LYS A 83 -1.31 9.00 4.94
C LYS A 83 -0.11 8.66 5.82
N ASN A 84 -0.34 7.91 6.91
CA ASN A 84 0.72 7.46 7.82
C ASN A 84 1.79 6.66 7.07
N LEU A 85 1.37 5.75 6.19
CA LEU A 85 2.27 4.91 5.41
C LEU A 85 3.13 5.74 4.44
N LYS A 86 2.56 6.76 3.80
CA LYS A 86 3.31 7.70 2.94
C LYS A 86 4.36 8.48 3.71
N GLU A 87 4.05 8.93 4.92
CA GLU A 87 5.01 9.61 5.78
C GLU A 87 6.17 8.70 6.19
N LYS A 88 5.87 7.44 6.54
CA LYS A 88 6.89 6.44 6.88
C LYS A 88 7.79 6.11 5.69
N ILE A 89 7.24 6.00 4.47
CA ILE A 89 8.06 5.83 3.25
C ILE A 89 8.98 7.01 3.04
N LYS A 90 8.49 8.23 3.22
CA LYS A 90 9.33 9.43 3.09
C LYS A 90 10.50 9.39 4.07
N TYR A 91 10.24 9.04 5.32
CA TYR A 91 11.29 8.88 6.34
C TYR A 91 12.30 7.77 5.98
N TYR A 92 11.82 6.65 5.45
CA TYR A 92 12.66 5.58 4.93
C TYR A 92 13.56 6.08 3.78
N ASN A 93 13.00 6.75 2.78
CA ASN A 93 13.73 7.27 1.63
C ASN A 93 14.77 8.33 2.04
N ASP A 94 14.43 9.21 2.99
CA ASP A 94 15.37 10.18 3.55
C ASP A 94 16.53 9.47 4.28
N SER A 95 16.24 8.40 5.00
CA SER A 95 17.24 7.58 5.71
C SER A 95 18.18 6.87 4.74
N VAL A 96 17.64 6.28 3.67
CA VAL A 96 18.43 5.65 2.59
C VAL A 96 19.29 6.69 1.89
N THR A 97 18.73 7.85 1.52
CA THR A 97 19.47 8.94 0.87
C THR A 97 20.63 9.42 1.76
N LYS A 98 20.39 9.55 3.06
CA LYS A 98 21.43 9.93 4.03
C LYS A 98 22.53 8.86 4.15
N LEU A 99 22.19 7.58 4.12
CA LEU A 99 23.17 6.49 4.09
C LEU A 99 24.00 6.51 2.80
N SER A 100 23.34 6.62 1.64
CA SER A 100 23.97 6.69 0.32
C SER A 100 24.84 7.94 0.14
N SER A 101 24.56 9.03 0.87
CA SER A 101 25.42 10.23 0.85
C SER A 101 26.74 10.05 1.61
N LYS A 102 26.80 9.10 2.55
CA LYS A 102 27.96 8.86 3.44
C LYS A 102 28.87 7.73 2.97
N MET A 103 28.40 6.90 2.05
CA MET A 103 29.06 5.70 1.59
C MET A 103 29.03 5.67 0.08
N MET A 104 29.99 4.97 -0.53
CA MET A 104 30.02 4.79 -1.97
C MET A 104 28.76 4.06 -2.49
N GLY A 105 27.98 4.75 -3.32
CA GLY A 105 26.82 4.17 -4.00
C GLY A 105 27.18 3.22 -5.15
N GLU A 106 26.17 2.55 -5.72
CA GLU A 106 26.35 1.54 -6.77
C GLU A 106 27.07 2.07 -8.02
N GLN A 107 26.72 3.28 -8.48
CA GLN A 107 27.34 3.88 -9.67
C GLN A 107 28.84 4.12 -9.44
N GLU A 108 29.20 4.69 -8.30
CA GLU A 108 30.58 4.96 -7.94
C GLU A 108 31.38 3.65 -7.75
N PHE A 109 30.77 2.64 -7.12
CA PHE A 109 31.34 1.30 -7.01
C PHE A 109 31.62 0.69 -8.38
N ASN A 110 30.65 0.76 -9.30
CA ASN A 110 30.79 0.23 -10.66
C ASN A 110 31.89 0.94 -11.45
N ILE A 111 31.99 2.28 -11.35
CA ILE A 111 33.06 3.06 -11.97
C ILE A 111 34.43 2.61 -11.45
N LYS A 112 34.62 2.56 -10.11
CA LYS A 112 35.88 2.14 -9.50
C LYS A 112 36.23 0.69 -9.84
N ARG A 113 35.24 -0.21 -9.88
CA ARG A 113 35.41 -1.62 -10.26
C ARG A 113 35.88 -1.76 -11.71
N ILE A 114 35.27 -1.01 -12.64
CA ILE A 114 35.66 -1.00 -14.06
C ILE A 114 37.08 -0.47 -14.21
N ALA A 115 37.42 0.62 -13.54
CA ALA A 115 38.76 1.18 -13.55
C ALA A 115 39.82 0.19 -13.02
N LEU A 116 39.55 -0.46 -11.88
CA LEU A 116 40.42 -1.49 -11.30
C LEU A 116 40.64 -2.68 -12.25
N LYS A 117 39.56 -3.17 -12.89
CA LYS A 117 39.67 -4.24 -13.89
C LYS A 117 40.47 -3.83 -15.12
N LYS A 118 40.36 -2.58 -15.54
CA LYS A 118 41.13 -2.04 -16.67
C LYS A 118 42.63 -2.04 -16.35
N ARG A 119 43.03 -1.52 -15.18
CA ARG A 119 44.44 -1.49 -14.75
C ARG A 119 45.06 -2.88 -14.66
N LEU A 120 44.30 -3.88 -14.20
CA LEU A 120 44.75 -5.28 -14.20
C LEU A 120 44.94 -5.83 -15.62
N ARG A 121 44.04 -5.49 -16.55
CA ARG A 121 44.12 -5.90 -17.96
C ARG A 121 45.31 -5.26 -18.67
N ASP A 122 45.57 -3.99 -18.37
CA ASP A 122 46.65 -3.20 -18.97
C ASP A 122 48.03 -3.57 -18.35
N GLY A 123 48.06 -4.46 -17.36
CA GLY A 123 49.28 -4.94 -16.69
C GLY A 123 49.89 -3.93 -15.70
N GLU A 124 49.17 -2.85 -15.38
CA GLU A 124 49.64 -1.80 -14.46
C GLU A 124 49.66 -2.25 -13.00
N ILE A 125 48.84 -3.23 -12.64
CA ILE A 125 48.76 -3.81 -11.30
C ILE A 125 48.76 -5.33 -11.41
N ASP A 126 49.32 -6.01 -10.42
CA ASP A 126 49.24 -7.46 -10.32
C ASP A 126 47.92 -7.92 -9.68
N ASN A 127 47.66 -9.23 -9.66
CA ASN A 127 46.45 -9.78 -9.06
C ASN A 127 46.39 -9.55 -7.53
N LYS A 128 47.53 -9.51 -6.84
CA LYS A 128 47.59 -9.31 -5.39
C LYS A 128 47.21 -7.87 -5.02
N GLU A 129 47.71 -6.89 -5.78
CA GLU A 129 47.38 -5.48 -5.68
C GLU A 129 45.91 -5.23 -6.06
N TYR A 130 45.42 -5.89 -7.11
CA TYR A 130 44.00 -5.87 -7.45
C TYR A 130 43.14 -6.33 -6.27
N GLN A 131 43.42 -7.49 -5.68
CA GLN A 131 42.63 -7.99 -4.54
C GLN A 131 42.72 -7.08 -3.32
N LYS A 132 43.91 -6.52 -3.05
CA LYS A 132 44.13 -5.57 -1.95
C LYS A 132 43.30 -4.29 -2.11
N ALA A 133 43.10 -3.81 -3.33
CA ALA A 133 42.28 -2.62 -3.61
C ALA A 133 40.79 -2.95 -3.77
N PHE A 134 40.44 -4.11 -4.34
CA PHE A 134 39.05 -4.50 -4.60
C PHE A 134 38.31 -4.99 -3.35
N THR A 135 38.98 -5.69 -2.45
CA THR A 135 38.35 -6.22 -1.22
C THR A 135 37.72 -5.12 -0.34
N PRO A 136 38.42 -4.02 0.02
CA PRO A 136 37.81 -2.96 0.81
C PRO A 136 36.68 -2.25 0.06
N LEU A 137 36.85 -2.02 -1.25
CA LEU A 137 35.81 -1.45 -2.12
C LEU A 137 34.52 -2.28 -2.09
N ARG A 138 34.65 -3.59 -2.23
CA ARG A 138 33.54 -4.53 -2.16
C ARG A 138 32.89 -4.53 -0.78
N LYS A 139 33.69 -4.55 0.29
CA LYS A 139 33.18 -4.57 1.67
C LYS A 139 32.38 -3.31 2.00
N GLU A 140 32.85 -2.14 1.58
CA GLU A 140 32.12 -0.87 1.77
C GLU A 140 30.75 -0.89 1.07
N TYR A 141 30.71 -1.36 -0.18
CA TYR A 141 29.47 -1.50 -0.93
C TYR A 141 28.51 -2.52 -0.28
N GLU A 142 29.00 -3.71 0.09
CA GLU A 142 28.20 -4.74 0.77
C GLU A 142 27.67 -4.25 2.14
N GLU A 143 28.41 -3.39 2.83
CA GLU A 143 27.96 -2.79 4.09
C GLU A 143 26.82 -1.77 3.86
N LEU A 144 26.91 -0.94 2.82
CA LEU A 144 25.84 -0.02 2.45
C LEU A 144 24.58 -0.80 2.06
N ASP A 145 24.74 -1.78 1.17
CA ASP A 145 23.66 -2.65 0.69
C ASP A 145 22.96 -3.37 1.86
N SER A 146 23.74 -3.95 2.77
CA SER A 146 23.20 -4.59 3.99
C SER A 146 22.43 -3.62 4.88
N LYS A 147 22.88 -2.37 5.04
CA LYS A 147 22.17 -1.36 5.84
C LYS A 147 20.86 -0.93 5.18
N ILE A 148 20.85 -0.73 3.88
CA ILE A 148 19.63 -0.40 3.12
C ILE A 148 18.64 -1.56 3.23
N HIS A 149 19.09 -2.81 3.04
CA HIS A 149 18.26 -4.00 3.21
C HIS A 149 17.70 -4.14 4.62
N ALA A 150 18.49 -3.83 5.66
CA ALA A 150 18.02 -3.86 7.05
C ALA A 150 16.95 -2.80 7.31
N GLN A 151 17.14 -1.57 6.81
CA GLN A 151 16.12 -0.51 6.91
C GLN A 151 14.83 -0.89 6.18
N ARG A 152 14.98 -1.50 5.00
CA ARG A 152 13.84 -1.99 4.21
C ARG A 152 13.08 -3.06 4.97
N ARG A 153 13.77 -4.06 5.51
CA ARG A 153 13.14 -5.12 6.30
C ARG A 153 12.40 -4.55 7.51
N ALA A 154 13.02 -3.63 8.25
CA ALA A 154 12.37 -2.98 9.39
C ALA A 154 11.10 -2.23 8.99
N PHE A 155 11.12 -1.50 7.88
CA PHE A 155 9.93 -0.85 7.34
C PHE A 155 8.81 -1.86 7.01
N PHE A 156 9.14 -2.99 6.37
CA PHE A 156 8.14 -3.99 6.03
C PHE A 156 7.60 -4.75 7.25
N GLU A 157 8.45 -5.14 8.19
CA GLU A 157 8.02 -5.81 9.44
C GLU A 157 7.10 -4.93 10.29
N GLU A 158 7.34 -3.62 10.32
CA GLU A 158 6.52 -2.68 11.09
C GLU A 158 5.15 -2.42 10.45
N ASN A 159 5.10 -2.34 9.11
CA ASN A 159 3.91 -1.87 8.39
C ASN A 159 3.10 -2.98 7.72
N PHE A 160 3.71 -4.15 7.50
CA PHE A 160 3.09 -5.30 6.83
C PHE A 160 3.37 -6.57 7.64
N PRO A 161 2.70 -6.76 8.80
CA PRO A 161 2.92 -7.90 9.69
C PRO A 161 2.46 -9.25 9.10
N MET A 162 1.74 -9.21 7.97
CA MET A 162 1.32 -10.36 7.20
C MET A 162 2.11 -10.43 5.90
N VAL A 163 2.44 -11.66 5.46
CA VAL A 163 3.05 -11.89 4.14
C VAL A 163 2.19 -11.22 3.09
N VAL A 164 2.77 -10.37 2.26
CA VAL A 164 2.11 -9.77 1.09
C VAL A 164 2.43 -10.65 -0.12
N PRO A 165 1.61 -11.67 -0.46
CA PRO A 165 1.92 -12.63 -1.52
C PRO A 165 1.82 -12.05 -2.95
N ILE A 166 1.58 -10.73 -3.06
CA ILE A 166 1.13 -10.11 -4.31
C ILE A 166 2.29 -9.53 -5.11
N SER A 167 3.46 -9.26 -4.50
CA SER A 167 4.60 -8.69 -5.24
C SER A 167 5.93 -8.73 -4.48
N THR A 168 6.99 -8.24 -5.15
CA THR A 168 8.24 -7.85 -4.48
C THR A 168 8.02 -6.59 -3.64
N ASP A 169 8.89 -6.40 -2.64
CA ASP A 169 8.92 -5.17 -1.84
C ASP A 169 9.02 -3.89 -2.70
N GLU A 170 9.64 -3.95 -3.88
CA GLU A 170 9.81 -2.76 -4.75
C GLU A 170 8.46 -2.32 -5.32
N HIS A 171 7.69 -3.30 -5.77
CA HIS A 171 6.36 -3.06 -6.29
C HIS A 171 5.43 -2.52 -5.19
N VAL A 172 5.53 -3.02 -3.94
CA VAL A 172 4.75 -2.46 -2.82
C VAL A 172 5.09 -0.99 -2.60
N MET A 173 6.39 -0.64 -2.58
CA MET A 173 6.83 0.75 -2.41
C MET A 173 6.34 1.64 -3.57
N ASP A 174 6.43 1.15 -4.81
CA ASP A 174 5.98 1.90 -5.99
C ASP A 174 4.47 2.13 -6.02
N ILE A 175 3.66 1.20 -5.48
CA ILE A 175 2.21 1.38 -5.31
C ILE A 175 1.94 2.49 -4.30
N ILE A 176 2.60 2.47 -3.14
CA ILE A 176 2.36 3.44 -2.07
C ILE A 176 2.80 4.85 -2.50
N GLU A 177 3.91 4.95 -3.23
CA GLU A 177 4.40 6.19 -3.83
C GLU A 177 3.54 6.67 -5.02
N GLY A 178 2.62 5.84 -5.51
CA GLY A 178 1.72 6.15 -6.62
C GLY A 178 2.38 6.12 -8.00
N LYS A 179 3.57 5.52 -8.11
CA LYS A 179 4.24 5.26 -9.41
C LYS A 179 3.49 4.18 -10.19
N ILE A 180 2.93 3.21 -9.49
CA ILE A 180 2.04 2.18 -10.05
C ILE A 180 0.61 2.51 -9.60
N ARG A 181 -0.26 2.78 -10.57
CA ARG A 181 -1.70 2.90 -10.31
C ARG A 181 -2.33 1.53 -10.51
N ILE A 182 -2.92 0.98 -9.46
CA ILE A 182 -3.83 -0.15 -9.60
C ILE A 182 -5.10 0.42 -10.22
N THR A 183 -5.29 0.21 -11.52
CA THR A 183 -6.46 0.72 -12.24
C THR A 183 -7.70 -0.05 -11.81
N ASN A 184 -8.44 0.51 -10.85
CA ASN A 184 -9.87 0.25 -10.71
C ASN A 184 -10.58 1.58 -10.94
N SER A 185 -10.96 1.81 -12.19
CA SER A 185 -11.65 3.02 -12.63
C SER A 185 -13.03 3.14 -11.97
N CYS A 186 -13.30 4.27 -11.32
CA CYS A 186 -14.64 4.83 -11.20
C CYS A 186 -14.68 6.12 -12.01
N SER A 187 -15.73 6.26 -12.82
CA SER A 187 -16.08 7.48 -13.55
C SER A 187 -16.70 8.52 -12.63
#